data_AF-A0A6V8Q0H4-F1
#
_entry.id   AF-A0A6V8Q0H4-F1
#
_cell.length_a   1.000
_cell.length_b   1.000
_cell.length_c   1.000
_cell.angle_alpha   90.00
_cell.angle_beta   90.00
_cell.angle_gamma   90.00
#
_symmetry.space_group_name_H-M   'P 1'
#
loop_
_entity.id
_entity.type
_entity.pdbx_description
1 polymer ?
#
loop_
_entity_poly.entity_id
_entity_poly.type
_entity_poly.pdbx_seq_one_letter_code
_entity_poly.pdbx_strand_id
1 'polypeptide(L)'
;MSMNSIQELGTVDAERIIESFRQGTVPIRHLELYSVGRERWLASVYRDLDFVARGGSKVRFLSAPYGGGKTHFLMIVKARALSANLLVSYVELHSREAPF
;
A
#
# COMPACT_ATOMS: atom_id res chain seq x y z
N MET A 1 -7.81 -5.47 14.74
CA MET A 1 -7.15 -6.31 13.72
C MET A 1 -7.73 -7.70 13.89
N SER A 2 -8.50 -8.22 12.93
CA SER A 2 -9.18 -9.50 13.10
C SER A 2 -8.18 -10.63 12.89
N MET A 3 -8.01 -11.51 13.88
CA MET A 3 -7.26 -12.77 13.76
C MET A 3 -7.79 -13.68 12.63
N ASN A 4 -8.98 -13.40 12.09
CA ASN A 4 -9.61 -14.21 11.05
C ASN A 4 -8.91 -14.10 9.68
N SER A 5 -8.24 -12.98 9.36
CA SER A 5 -7.67 -12.78 8.02
C SER A 5 -6.48 -13.69 7.70
N ILE A 6 -5.73 -14.13 8.73
CA ILE A 6 -4.64 -15.09 8.57
C ILE A 6 -5.21 -16.50 8.37
N GLN A 7 -6.34 -16.82 9.02
CA GLN A 7 -6.98 -18.13 8.94
C GLN A 7 -7.64 -18.40 7.58
N GLU A 8 -7.97 -17.34 6.85
CA GLU A 8 -8.53 -17.40 5.49
C GLU A 8 -7.45 -17.41 4.39
N LEU A 9 -6.17 -17.32 4.73
CA LEU A 9 -5.08 -17.29 3.75
C LEU A 9 -4.80 -18.70 3.19
N GLY A 10 -5.01 -18.89 1.88
CA GLY A 10 -4.69 -20.13 1.20
C GLY A 10 -3.18 -20.44 1.23
N THR A 11 -2.83 -21.73 1.26
CA THR A 11 -1.43 -22.20 1.35
C THR A 11 -0.54 -21.66 0.24
N VAL A 12 -1.05 -21.60 -0.99
CA VAL A 12 -0.32 -21.06 -2.16
C VAL A 12 -0.01 -19.57 -1.99
N ASP A 13 -0.95 -18.78 -1.45
CA ASP A 13 -0.73 -17.35 -1.24
C ASP A 13 0.22 -17.10 -0.06
N ALA A 14 0.16 -17.93 0.98
CA ALA A 14 1.14 -17.92 2.07
C ALA A 14 2.56 -18.22 1.56
N GLU A 15 2.74 -19.25 0.73
CA GLU A 15 4.03 -19.58 0.13
C GLU A 15 4.57 -18.43 -0.73
N ARG A 16 3.72 -17.79 -1.53
CA ARG A 16 4.11 -16.63 -2.35
C ARG A 16 4.58 -15.45 -1.51
N ILE A 17 3.94 -15.21 -0.36
CA ILE A 17 4.37 -14.16 0.57
C ILE A 17 5.76 -14.48 1.11
N ILE A 18 5.97 -15.72 1.58
CA ILE A 18 7.26 -16.17 2.13
C ILE A 18 8.36 -16.07 1.07
N GLU A 19 8.13 -16.54 -0.14
CA GLU A 19 9.12 -16.52 -1.22
C GLU A 19 9.45 -15.08 -1.65
N SER A 20 8.47 -14.17 -1.66
CA SER A 20 8.72 -12.74 -1.95
C SER A 20 9.72 -12.15 -0.93
N PHE A 21 9.50 -12.40 0.36
CA PHE A 21 10.41 -11.95 1.42
C PHE A 21 11.79 -12.60 1.31
N ARG A 22 11.86 -13.89 0.97
CA ARG A 22 13.12 -14.60 0.73
C ARG A 22 13.95 -13.94 -0.39
N GLN A 23 13.27 -13.43 -1.43
CA GLN A 23 13.90 -12.70 -2.54
C GLN A 23 14.19 -11.23 -2.21
N GLY A 24 13.88 -10.76 -1.00
CA GLY A 24 14.08 -9.36 -0.60
C GLY A 24 13.06 -8.39 -1.20
N THR A 25 11.94 -8.90 -1.72
CA THR A 25 10.86 -8.08 -2.28
C THR A 25 9.68 -8.03 -1.31
N VAL A 26 8.94 -6.92 -1.35
CA VAL A 26 7.71 -6.78 -0.56
C VAL A 26 6.55 -7.33 -1.41
N PRO A 27 5.80 -8.33 -0.93
CA PRO A 27 4.63 -8.81 -1.64
C PRO A 27 3.62 -7.67 -1.83
N ILE A 28 2.83 -7.74 -2.90
CA ILE A 28 1.82 -6.72 -3.24
C ILE A 28 0.38 -7.16 -2.94
N ARG A 29 0.22 -8.36 -2.37
CA ARG A 29 -1.06 -8.96 -1.98
C ARG A 29 -1.11 -9.18 -0.48
N HIS A 30 -2.30 -9.15 0.10
CA HIS A 30 -2.52 -9.34 1.54
C HIS A 30 -1.67 -8.37 2.39
N LEU A 31 -1.52 -7.13 1.91
CA LEU A 31 -0.62 -6.12 2.49
C LEU A 31 -0.89 -5.92 3.98
N GLU A 32 -2.14 -5.98 4.38
CA GLU A 32 -2.63 -5.86 5.75
C GLU A 32 -2.04 -6.90 6.72
N LEU A 33 -1.64 -8.09 6.25
CA LEU A 33 -1.12 -9.16 7.10
C LEU A 33 0.27 -8.85 7.67
N TYR A 34 1.07 -8.06 6.96
CA TYR A 34 2.46 -7.72 7.32
C TYR A 34 2.67 -6.20 7.41
N SER A 35 1.59 -5.42 7.40
CA SER A 35 1.64 -3.97 7.63
C SER A 35 1.49 -3.67 9.12
N VAL A 36 2.56 -3.20 9.75
CA VAL A 36 2.56 -2.84 11.17
C VAL A 36 2.93 -1.36 11.38
N GLY A 37 2.39 -0.74 12.42
CA GLY A 37 2.85 0.56 12.96
C GLY A 37 2.56 1.77 12.08
N ARG A 38 1.61 1.67 11.15
CA ARG A 38 1.27 2.71 10.17
C ARG A 38 -0.13 3.28 10.34
N GLU A 39 -0.83 2.88 11.39
CA GLU A 39 -2.26 3.11 11.62
C GLU A 39 -2.55 4.62 11.64
N ARG A 40 -1.74 5.40 12.37
CA ARG A 40 -1.90 6.87 12.45
C ARG A 40 -1.81 7.55 11.09
N TRP A 41 -0.82 7.18 10.29
CA TRP A 41 -0.56 7.79 8.98
C TRP A 41 -1.62 7.37 7.97
N LEU A 42 -1.95 6.07 7.92
CA LEU A 42 -2.98 5.52 7.05
C LEU A 42 -4.36 6.10 7.38
N ALA A 43 -4.72 6.25 8.65
CA ALA A 43 -5.98 6.88 9.04
C ALA A 43 -6.12 8.31 8.49
N SER A 44 -5.02 9.06 8.43
CA SER A 44 -5.00 10.39 7.82
C SER A 44 -5.18 10.34 6.30
N VAL A 45 -4.61 9.32 5.64
CA VAL A 45 -4.82 9.06 4.21
C VAL A 45 -6.24 8.63 3.90
N TYR A 46 -6.84 7.79 4.74
CA TYR A 46 -8.18 7.28 4.50
C TYR A 46 -9.23 8.40 4.59
N ARG A 47 -9.10 9.31 5.57
CA ARG A 47 -9.96 10.51 5.62
C ARG A 47 -9.87 11.39 4.37
N ASP A 48 -8.68 11.45 3.77
CA ASP A 48 -8.51 12.20 2.52
C ASP A 48 -9.13 11.48 1.33
N LEU A 49 -9.03 10.14 1.26
CA LEU A 49 -9.74 9.35 0.26
C LEU A 49 -11.27 9.54 0.38
N ASP A 50 -11.81 9.57 1.60
CA ASP A 50 -13.24 9.84 1.84
C ASP A 50 -13.65 11.26 1.43
N PHE A 51 -12.73 12.23 1.52
CA PHE A 51 -12.96 13.59 1.03
C PHE A 51 -12.92 13.66 -0.50
N VAL A 52 -11.95 13.00 -1.13
CA VAL A 52 -11.83 12.93 -2.60
C VAL A 52 -13.03 12.19 -3.22
N ALA A 53 -13.51 11.12 -2.58
CA ALA A 53 -14.70 10.39 -3.01
C ALA A 53 -15.98 11.26 -3.07
N ARG A 54 -16.01 12.38 -2.33
CA ARG A 54 -17.12 13.36 -2.34
C ARG A 54 -16.93 14.50 -3.36
N GLY A 55 -15.96 14.39 -4.25
CA GLY A 55 -15.65 15.39 -5.28
C GLY A 55 -14.58 16.42 -4.89
N GLY A 56 -13.92 16.23 -3.73
CA GLY A 56 -12.79 17.07 -3.34
C GLY A 56 -11.48 16.70 -4.05
N SER A 57 -10.46 17.54 -3.90
CA SER A 57 -9.09 17.26 -4.37
C SER A 57 -8.07 17.46 -3.25
N LYS A 58 -7.00 16.65 -3.25
CA LYS A 58 -5.93 16.76 -2.24
C LYS A 58 -4.62 16.22 -2.79
N VAL A 59 -3.52 16.85 -2.38
CA VAL A 59 -2.15 16.43 -2.71
C VAL A 59 -1.39 16.18 -1.42
N ARG A 60 -0.59 15.10 -1.40
CA ARG A 60 0.29 14.76 -0.29
C ARG A 60 1.68 14.39 -0.78
N PHE A 61 2.68 14.79 0.00
CA PHE A 61 4.06 14.35 -0.17
C PHE A 61 4.42 13.43 0.99
N LEU A 62 5.00 12.28 0.67
CA LEU A 62 5.50 11.30 1.63
C LEU A 62 7.02 11.27 1.53
N SER A 63 7.71 11.60 2.62
CA SER A 63 9.16 11.50 2.73
C SER A 63 9.53 10.47 3.79
N ALA A 64 10.52 9.64 3.48
CA ALA A 64 11.13 8.69 4.40
C ALA A 64 12.51 8.26 3.85
N PRO A 65 13.41 7.72 4.70
CA PRO A 65 14.67 7.14 4.26
C PRO A 65 14.50 6.00 3.25
N TYR A 66 15.58 5.65 2.54
CA TYR A 66 15.64 4.42 1.75
C TYR A 66 15.35 3.21 2.64
N GLY A 67 14.55 2.25 2.15
CA GLY A 67 14.06 1.14 2.97
C GLY A 67 12.97 1.51 3.99
N GLY A 68 12.57 2.78 4.12
CA GLY A 68 11.53 3.23 5.05
C GLY A 68 10.09 2.79 4.73
N GLY A 69 9.90 1.91 3.73
CA GLY A 69 8.59 1.35 3.38
C GLY A 69 7.65 2.30 2.63
N LYS A 70 8.17 3.29 1.90
CA LYS A 70 7.35 4.23 1.09
C LYS A 70 6.52 3.51 0.03
N THR A 71 7.16 2.64 -0.75
CA THR A 71 6.48 1.83 -1.77
C THR A 71 5.38 0.98 -1.14
N HIS A 72 5.70 0.27 -0.06
CA HIS A 72 4.71 -0.51 0.70
C HIS A 72 3.54 0.35 1.19
N PHE A 73 3.81 1.53 1.75
CA PHE A 73 2.78 2.47 2.19
C PHE A 73 1.86 2.89 1.03
N LEU A 74 2.43 3.23 -0.14
CA LEU A 74 1.65 3.57 -1.34
C LEU A 74 0.81 2.38 -1.83
N MET A 75 1.30 1.15 -1.72
CA MET A 75 0.53 -0.05 -2.08
C MET A 75 -0.69 -0.24 -1.17
N ILE A 76 -0.56 0.01 0.14
CA ILE A 76 -1.71 -0.04 1.07
C ILE A 76 -2.74 1.02 0.70
N VAL A 77 -2.29 2.25 0.42
CA VAL A 77 -3.18 3.36 0.02
C VAL A 77 -3.90 3.03 -1.28
N LYS A 78 -3.18 2.48 -2.27
CA LYS A 78 -3.76 2.00 -3.53
C LYS A 78 -4.84 0.95 -3.27
N ALA A 79 -4.53 -0.07 -2.47
CA ALA A 79 -5.48 -1.14 -2.15
C ALA A 79 -6.74 -0.57 -1.47
N ARG A 80 -6.58 0.35 -0.50
CA ARG A 80 -7.71 1.00 0.15
C ARG A 80 -8.55 1.84 -0.81
N ALA A 81 -7.92 2.61 -1.69
CA ALA A 81 -8.63 3.43 -2.67
C ALA A 81 -9.45 2.58 -3.65
N LEU A 82 -8.88 1.46 -4.13
CA LEU A 82 -9.61 0.50 -4.95
C LEU A 82 -10.81 -0.12 -4.19
N SER A 83 -10.62 -0.52 -2.93
CA SER A 83 -11.73 -1.00 -2.08
C SER A 83 -12.80 0.05 -1.80
N ALA A 84 -12.47 1.34 -1.95
CA ALA A 84 -13.39 2.46 -1.82
C ALA A 84 -14.02 2.89 -3.16
N ASN A 85 -13.89 2.05 -4.21
CA ASN A 85 -14.41 2.29 -5.55
C ASN A 85 -13.86 3.57 -6.22
N LEU A 86 -12.61 3.92 -5.93
CA LEU A 86 -11.88 5.00 -6.59
C LEU A 86 -11.00 4.45 -7.70
N LEU A 87 -10.84 5.22 -8.79
CA LEU A 87 -9.86 4.92 -9.83
C LEU A 87 -8.46 5.31 -9.34
N VAL A 88 -7.48 4.44 -9.57
CA VAL A 88 -6.09 4.67 -9.14
C VAL A 88 -5.15 4.51 -10.32
N SER A 89 -4.22 5.45 -10.47
CA SER A 89 -3.02 5.32 -11.30
C SER A 89 -1.79 5.24 -10.40
N TYR A 90 -0.91 4.28 -10.65
CA TYR A 90 0.37 4.14 -9.97
C TYR A 90 1.48 4.34 -11.00
N VAL A 91 2.31 5.36 -10.78
CA VAL A 91 3.41 5.71 -11.67
C VAL A 91 4.69 5.74 -10.85
N GLU A 92 5.69 5.01 -11.32
CA GLU A 92 7.06 5.07 -10.80
C GLU A 92 7.90 5.89 -11.78
N LEU A 93 8.73 6.77 -11.24
CA LEU A 93 9.64 7.58 -12.04
C LEU A 93 11.05 7.07 -11.84
N HIS A 94 11.67 6.59 -12.91
CA HIS A 94 13.09 6.29 -12.94
C HIS A 94 13.88 7.46 -13.50
N SER A 95 15.04 7.73 -12.92
CA SER A 95 15.96 8.78 -13.37
C SER A 95 16.45 8.61 -14.81
N ARG A 96 16.28 7.41 -15.39
CA ARG A 96 16.62 7.11 -16.80
C ARG A 96 15.47 7.37 -17.77
N GLU A 97 14.25 7.55 -17.27
CA GLU A 97 13.02 7.66 -18.06
C GLU A 97 12.42 9.06 -18.00
N ALA A 98 12.79 9.86 -16.99
CA ALA A 98 12.45 11.26 -16.87
C ALA A 98 13.68 12.11 -17.20
N PRO A 99 13.71 12.82 -18.35
CA PRO A 99 14.84 13.67 -18.69
C PRO A 99 14.86 14.89 -17.77
N PHE A 100 15.89 14.97 -16.93
CA PHE A 100 16.39 16.20 -16.34
C PHE A 100 17.90 16.26 -16.56
#